data_AF-A0A9P0ZVM0-F1
#
_entry.id   AF-A0A9P0ZVM0-F1
#
_cell.length_a   1.000
_cell.length_b   1.000
_cell.length_c   1.000
_cell.angle_alpha   90.00
_cell.angle_beta   90.00
_cell.angle_gamma   90.00
#
_symmetry.space_group_name_H-M   'P 1'
#
loop_
_entity.id
_entity.type
_entity.pdbx_description
1 polymer ?
#
loop_
_entity_poly.entity_id
_entity_poly.type
_entity_poly.pdbx_seq_one_letter_code
_entity_poly.pdbx_strand_id
1 'polypeptide(L)'
;MNSYYGTIAERWEVLSGGTNWQGLIDPLDLELRKYLIHYGEMAQATYDTFNADLFSKLAGSSRYSEAHLFSKVGLEKGNPYKYEVTKYLYATSSHPVPDAFIVKSIRLDAWSRESNWMGYVAVATDDGKLELGRRDIVVCWRGTVRTLEWVNDFDMSLVHAPKIFGDGGDQPMVHRGFYSIYTSKNPAFPFNVTSARDQQGGVADWLPTHHRAESNNV
;
A
#
# COMPACT_ATOMS: atom_id res chain seq x y z
N MET A 1 -5.47 23.13 -29.44
CA MET A 1 -6.38 23.77 -28.46
C MET A 1 -6.32 22.92 -27.20
N ASN A 2 -5.87 23.50 -26.08
CA ASN A 2 -5.40 22.78 -24.90
C ASN A 2 -6.53 22.10 -24.10
N SER A 3 -6.31 20.85 -23.72
CA SER A 3 -7.18 19.94 -22.97
C SER A 3 -7.33 20.26 -21.47
N TYR A 4 -7.26 21.54 -21.06
CA TYR A 4 -7.28 21.94 -19.65
C TYR A 4 -8.63 21.72 -18.92
N TYR A 5 -9.64 21.14 -19.56
CA TYR A 5 -11.02 21.05 -19.03
C TYR A 5 -11.61 19.63 -19.02
N GLY A 6 -10.78 18.59 -18.92
CA GLY A 6 -11.27 17.21 -18.74
C GLY A 6 -11.43 16.82 -17.27
N THR A 7 -12.35 15.90 -17.03
CA THR A 7 -12.54 15.19 -15.76
C THR A 7 -11.35 14.26 -15.46
N ILE A 8 -11.28 13.70 -14.24
CA ILE A 8 -10.31 12.66 -13.90
C ILE A 8 -10.40 11.47 -14.85
N ALA A 9 -11.62 11.01 -15.16
CA ALA A 9 -11.84 9.88 -16.05
C ALA A 9 -11.25 10.10 -17.45
N GLU A 10 -11.37 11.30 -18.01
CA GLU A 10 -10.84 11.62 -19.35
C GLU A 10 -9.32 11.84 -19.35
N ARG A 11 -8.74 12.21 -18.21
CA ARG A 11 -7.34 12.64 -18.09
C ARG A 11 -6.47 11.69 -17.27
N TRP A 12 -6.99 10.51 -16.91
CA TRP A 12 -6.35 9.65 -15.91
C TRP A 12 -4.90 9.29 -16.25
N GLU A 13 -4.55 9.10 -17.53
CA GLU A 13 -3.19 8.78 -17.96
C GLU A 13 -2.22 9.92 -17.64
N VAL A 14 -2.61 11.15 -17.94
CA VAL A 14 -1.82 12.36 -17.67
C VAL A 14 -1.75 12.63 -16.16
N LEU A 15 -2.87 12.48 -15.45
CA LEU A 15 -2.93 12.63 -13.99
C LEU A 15 -2.13 11.56 -13.25
N SER A 16 -1.95 10.38 -13.85
CA SER A 16 -1.09 9.30 -13.35
C SER A 16 0.37 9.43 -13.79
N GLY A 17 0.76 10.58 -14.34
CA GLY A 17 2.15 10.89 -14.65
C GLY A 17 2.61 10.52 -16.05
N GLY A 18 1.71 10.21 -16.99
CA GLY A 18 2.06 9.87 -18.38
C GLY A 18 2.88 10.95 -19.11
N THR A 19 2.82 12.21 -18.65
CA THR A 19 3.62 13.33 -19.13
C THR A 19 4.57 13.90 -18.06
N ASN A 20 4.92 13.11 -17.05
CA ASN A 20 5.69 13.54 -15.87
C ASN A 20 5.09 14.78 -15.18
N TRP A 21 3.75 14.88 -15.20
CA TRP A 21 2.98 16.03 -14.69
C TRP A 21 3.42 17.40 -15.22
N GLN A 22 4.01 17.45 -16.42
CA GLN A 22 4.45 18.71 -17.02
C GLN A 22 3.28 19.70 -17.13
N GLY A 23 3.47 20.90 -16.55
CA GLY A 23 2.46 21.96 -16.55
C GLY A 23 1.27 21.75 -15.59
N LEU A 24 1.32 20.73 -14.72
CA LEU A 24 0.24 20.45 -13.76
C LEU A 24 0.60 20.77 -12.30
N ILE A 25 1.87 21.03 -11.99
CA ILE A 25 2.35 21.23 -10.62
C ILE A 25 2.34 22.71 -10.22
N ASP A 26 2.70 23.61 -11.14
CA ASP A 26 2.79 25.04 -10.88
C ASP A 26 2.20 25.86 -12.05
N PRO A 27 0.97 26.40 -11.90
CA PRO A 27 0.08 26.23 -10.75
C PRO A 27 -0.47 24.79 -10.66
N LEU A 28 -0.79 24.34 -9.44
CA LEU A 28 -1.33 23.00 -9.23
C LEU A 28 -2.71 22.84 -9.88
N ASP A 29 -2.79 21.97 -10.89
CA ASP A 29 -4.04 21.59 -11.56
C ASP A 29 -5.07 21.06 -10.55
N LEU A 30 -6.32 21.48 -10.70
CA LEU A 30 -7.38 21.17 -9.74
C LEU A 30 -7.75 19.69 -9.72
N GLU A 31 -7.74 19.02 -10.87
CA GLU A 31 -8.00 17.59 -10.93
C GLU A 31 -6.80 16.81 -10.39
N LEU A 32 -5.57 17.23 -10.69
CA LEU A 32 -4.38 16.64 -10.08
C LEU A 32 -4.40 16.78 -8.55
N ARG A 33 -4.83 17.93 -8.01
CA ARG A 33 -4.98 18.11 -6.57
C ARG A 33 -5.94 17.08 -5.96
N LYS A 34 -7.15 16.95 -6.51
CA LYS A 34 -8.15 15.97 -6.04
C LYS A 34 -7.61 14.55 -6.13
N TYR A 35 -6.94 14.24 -7.22
CA TYR A 35 -6.35 12.95 -7.50
C TYR A 35 -5.23 12.57 -6.52
N LEU A 36 -4.35 13.52 -6.20
CA LEU A 36 -3.31 13.33 -5.18
C LEU A 36 -3.90 13.18 -3.78
N ILE A 37 -4.92 13.97 -3.43
CA ILE A 37 -5.63 13.83 -2.15
C ILE A 37 -6.24 12.44 -2.04
N HIS A 38 -6.91 11.96 -3.09
CA HIS A 38 -7.51 10.62 -3.12
C HIS A 38 -6.50 9.51 -2.78
N TYR A 39 -5.34 9.47 -3.43
CA TYR A 39 -4.31 8.47 -3.12
C TYR A 39 -3.64 8.71 -1.76
N GLY A 40 -3.55 9.96 -1.32
CA GLY A 40 -3.10 10.30 0.03
C GLY A 40 -4.03 9.75 1.11
N GLU A 41 -5.33 9.85 0.92
CA GLU A 41 -6.35 9.28 1.80
C GLU A 41 -6.29 7.75 1.84
N MET A 42 -6.05 7.10 0.70
CA MET A 42 -5.79 5.65 0.64
C MET A 42 -4.55 5.25 1.46
N ALA A 43 -3.47 6.04 1.38
CA ALA A 43 -2.32 5.81 2.25
C ALA A 43 -2.66 6.07 3.73
N GLN A 44 -3.44 7.10 4.04
CA GLN A 44 -3.85 7.43 5.41
C GLN A 44 -4.70 6.34 6.05
N ALA A 45 -5.57 5.66 5.29
CA ALA A 45 -6.37 4.54 5.77
C ALA A 45 -5.52 3.44 6.42
N THR A 46 -4.27 3.28 5.97
CA THR A 46 -3.34 2.31 6.56
C THR A 46 -2.97 2.67 8.00
N TYR A 47 -2.90 3.95 8.34
CA TYR A 47 -2.66 4.40 9.72
C TYR A 47 -3.92 4.28 10.57
N ASP A 48 -5.06 4.70 10.02
CA ASP A 48 -6.33 4.76 10.77
C ASP A 48 -6.84 3.36 11.17
N THR A 49 -6.55 2.35 10.34
CA THR A 49 -6.89 0.96 10.67
C THR A 49 -5.83 0.26 11.53
N PHE A 50 -4.59 0.76 11.61
CA PHE A 50 -3.52 0.02 12.28
C PHE A 50 -3.65 0.08 13.81
N ASN A 51 -3.44 -1.06 14.47
CA ASN A 51 -3.48 -1.15 15.92
C ASN A 51 -2.07 -1.00 16.51
N ALA A 52 -1.67 0.22 16.84
CA ALA A 52 -0.38 0.50 17.49
C ALA A 52 -0.39 0.34 19.04
N ASP A 53 -1.50 -0.09 19.65
CA ASP A 53 -1.59 -0.26 21.11
C ASP A 53 -0.82 -1.50 21.58
N LEU A 54 0.37 -1.28 22.17
CA LEU A 54 1.25 -2.35 22.67
C LEU A 54 0.61 -3.24 23.74
N PHE A 55 -0.38 -2.71 24.47
CA PHE A 55 -1.10 -3.46 25.51
C PHE A 55 -2.21 -4.34 24.94
N SER A 56 -2.56 -4.17 23.67
CA SER A 56 -3.54 -5.00 22.98
C SER A 56 -2.95 -6.34 22.60
N LYS A 57 -3.74 -7.41 22.69
CA LYS A 57 -3.39 -8.72 22.11
C LYS A 57 -3.25 -8.64 20.59
N LEU A 58 -3.93 -7.66 19.96
CA LEU A 58 -3.96 -7.44 18.52
C LEU A 58 -2.99 -6.33 18.07
N ALA A 59 -2.00 -5.95 18.88
CA ALA A 59 -1.02 -4.94 18.49
C ALA A 59 -0.31 -5.36 17.20
N GLY A 60 -0.22 -4.47 16.22
CA GLY A 60 0.37 -4.76 14.92
C GLY A 60 -0.60 -5.32 13.86
N SER A 61 -1.88 -5.53 14.19
CA SER A 61 -2.90 -5.94 13.22
C SER A 61 -3.66 -4.74 12.64
N SER A 62 -4.51 -5.01 11.64
CA SER A 62 -5.61 -4.11 11.29
C SER A 62 -6.75 -4.22 12.32
N ARG A 63 -7.44 -3.11 12.61
CA ARG A 63 -8.61 -3.03 13.50
C ARG A 63 -9.88 -3.51 12.81
N TYR A 64 -9.93 -3.42 11.49
CA TYR A 64 -11.13 -3.71 10.69
C TYR A 64 -10.85 -4.84 9.69
N SER A 65 -11.89 -5.59 9.34
CA SER A 65 -11.84 -6.58 8.26
C SER A 65 -11.79 -5.90 6.89
N GLU A 66 -11.34 -6.63 5.86
CA GLU A 66 -11.24 -6.12 4.48
C GLU A 66 -12.57 -5.50 4.01
N ALA A 67 -13.68 -6.22 4.18
CA ALA A 67 -15.03 -5.78 3.81
C ALA A 67 -15.54 -4.52 4.54
N HIS A 68 -14.86 -4.07 5.60
CA HIS A 68 -15.27 -2.92 6.40
C HIS A 68 -14.19 -1.86 6.54
N LEU A 69 -13.03 -2.02 5.89
CA LEU A 69 -11.92 -1.09 6.07
C LEU A 69 -12.35 0.33 5.69
N PHE A 70 -12.86 0.55 4.47
CA PHE A 70 -13.19 1.90 3.99
C PHE A 70 -14.36 2.56 4.72
N SER A 71 -15.45 1.84 4.99
CA SER A 71 -16.54 2.37 5.82
C SER A 71 -16.07 2.79 7.21
N LYS A 72 -15.18 2.00 7.85
CA LYS A 72 -14.72 2.25 9.22
C LYS A 72 -13.64 3.33 9.33
N VAL A 73 -12.82 3.53 8.29
CA VAL A 73 -11.86 4.64 8.24
C VAL A 73 -12.46 5.92 7.61
N GLY A 74 -13.74 5.90 7.23
CA GLY A 74 -14.45 7.09 6.76
C GLY A 74 -14.22 7.43 5.29
N LEU A 75 -13.74 6.50 4.45
CA LEU A 75 -13.44 6.72 3.04
C LEU A 75 -14.62 6.45 2.08
N GLU A 76 -15.79 6.05 2.58
CA GLU A 76 -16.95 5.80 1.73
C GLU A 76 -17.87 7.01 1.56
N LYS A 77 -18.08 7.80 2.61
CA LYS A 77 -19.08 8.86 2.63
C LYS A 77 -18.56 10.09 1.88
N GLY A 78 -19.23 10.48 0.79
CA GLY A 78 -18.86 11.64 -0.01
C GLY A 78 -17.65 11.43 -0.92
N ASN A 79 -17.09 10.22 -0.95
CA ASN A 79 -16.01 9.85 -1.87
C ASN A 79 -16.61 9.21 -3.14
N PRO A 80 -16.46 9.81 -4.33
CA PRO A 80 -16.96 9.22 -5.58
C PRO A 80 -16.12 8.02 -6.05
N TYR A 81 -14.85 7.93 -5.63
CA TYR A 81 -13.93 6.89 -6.08
C TYR A 81 -14.11 5.62 -5.22
N LYS A 82 -15.02 4.74 -5.64
CA LYS A 82 -15.40 3.53 -4.89
C LYS A 82 -14.46 2.36 -5.14
N TYR A 83 -13.93 1.77 -4.07
CA TYR A 83 -13.05 0.60 -4.10
C TYR A 83 -13.52 -0.50 -3.16
N GLU A 84 -13.11 -1.73 -3.45
CA GLU A 84 -13.22 -2.88 -2.56
C GLU A 84 -11.83 -3.38 -2.19
N VAL A 85 -11.59 -3.61 -0.90
CA VAL A 85 -10.35 -4.25 -0.44
C VAL A 85 -10.41 -5.74 -0.74
N THR A 86 -9.45 -6.22 -1.53
CA THR A 86 -9.41 -7.62 -1.97
C THR A 86 -8.43 -8.46 -1.18
N LYS A 87 -7.41 -7.83 -0.55
CA LYS A 87 -6.42 -8.56 0.24
C LYS A 87 -5.65 -7.69 1.21
N TYR A 88 -5.39 -8.19 2.41
CA TYR A 88 -4.41 -7.67 3.34
C TYR A 88 -3.00 -8.23 3.08
N LEU A 89 -2.02 -7.34 3.24
CA LEU A 89 -0.61 -7.63 3.16
C LEU A 89 -0.02 -7.68 4.56
N TYR A 90 0.85 -8.65 4.79
CA TYR A 90 1.55 -8.82 6.06
C TYR A 90 3.05 -8.87 5.81
N ALA A 91 3.82 -8.37 6.77
CA ALA A 91 5.28 -8.37 6.69
C ALA A 91 5.91 -8.77 8.01
N THR A 92 7.13 -9.29 7.90
CA THR A 92 8.05 -9.59 8.98
C THR A 92 9.43 -9.12 8.56
N SER A 93 10.42 -9.19 9.45
CA SER A 93 11.79 -8.76 9.15
C SER A 93 12.79 -9.77 9.70
N SER A 94 13.66 -10.30 8.83
CA SER A 94 14.79 -11.13 9.22
C SER A 94 15.95 -10.33 9.81
N HIS A 95 15.94 -9.00 9.62
CA HIS A 95 16.88 -8.08 10.21
C HIS A 95 16.18 -7.28 11.33
N PRO A 96 16.86 -6.97 12.44
CA PRO A 96 16.31 -6.05 13.43
C PRO A 96 15.91 -4.74 12.77
N VAL A 97 14.70 -4.26 13.09
CA VAL A 97 14.17 -2.96 12.68
C VAL A 97 13.53 -2.30 13.89
N PRO A 98 13.48 -0.95 13.96
CA PRO A 98 12.80 -0.27 15.05
C PRO A 98 11.35 -0.74 15.20
N ASP A 99 10.84 -0.76 16.43
CA ASP A 99 9.47 -1.19 16.74
C ASP A 99 8.40 -0.33 16.03
N ALA A 100 8.77 0.88 15.61
CA ALA A 100 7.95 1.75 14.78
C ALA A 100 7.58 1.14 13.41
N PHE A 101 8.35 0.15 12.93
CA PHE A 101 8.09 -0.60 11.71
C PHE A 101 7.37 -1.93 11.97
N ILE A 102 7.75 -2.67 13.01
CA ILE A 102 7.11 -3.95 13.39
C ILE A 102 6.75 -3.88 14.88
N VAL A 103 5.51 -3.53 15.14
CA VAL A 103 4.96 -3.35 16.48
C VAL A 103 4.75 -4.71 17.14
N LYS A 104 5.22 -4.84 18.38
CA LYS A 104 5.11 -6.08 19.16
C LYS A 104 4.27 -5.83 20.41
N SER A 105 3.24 -6.65 20.59
CA SER A 105 2.46 -6.63 21.83
C SER A 105 3.31 -7.07 23.02
N ILE A 106 3.16 -6.38 24.16
CA ILE A 106 3.81 -6.78 25.41
C ILE A 106 3.11 -7.98 26.06
N ARG A 107 1.89 -8.31 25.63
CA ARG A 107 1.14 -9.43 26.19
C ARG A 107 1.76 -10.76 25.80
N LEU A 108 1.70 -11.75 26.69
CA LEU A 108 2.20 -13.11 26.42
C LEU A 108 1.38 -13.85 25.35
N ASP A 109 0.09 -13.56 25.27
CA ASP A 109 -0.89 -14.19 24.37
C ASP A 109 -1.13 -13.40 23.07
N ALA A 110 -0.14 -12.61 22.64
CA ALA A 110 -0.19 -11.80 21.41
C ALA A 110 -0.61 -12.62 20.17
N TRP A 111 -1.35 -11.99 19.25
CA TRP A 111 -1.78 -12.63 17.99
C TRP A 111 -0.61 -13.00 17.07
N SER A 112 0.45 -12.19 17.08
CA SER A 112 1.72 -12.45 16.40
C SER A 112 2.88 -11.81 17.16
N ARG A 113 4.07 -12.40 17.01
CA ARG A 113 5.33 -11.93 17.59
C ARG A 113 6.27 -11.28 16.59
N GLU A 114 6.13 -11.66 15.32
CA GLU A 114 7.06 -11.28 14.27
C GLU A 114 6.37 -10.70 13.05
N SER A 115 5.04 -10.84 12.94
CA SER A 115 4.24 -10.36 11.81
C SER A 115 3.47 -9.11 12.18
N ASN A 116 3.38 -8.18 11.25
CA ASN A 116 2.46 -7.06 11.30
C ASN A 116 1.63 -7.01 10.02
N TRP A 117 0.41 -6.50 10.14
CA TRP A 117 -0.33 -5.98 9.02
C TRP A 117 0.46 -4.80 8.43
N MET A 118 0.68 -4.85 7.11
CA MET A 118 1.60 -3.96 6.41
C MET A 118 0.92 -3.18 5.28
N GLY A 119 -0.35 -3.44 5.02
CA GLY A 119 -1.06 -2.75 3.96
C GLY A 119 -2.21 -3.57 3.39
N TYR A 120 -2.74 -3.09 2.28
CA TYR A 120 -3.82 -3.75 1.57
C TYR A 120 -3.72 -3.55 0.06
N VAL A 121 -4.40 -4.42 -0.68
CA VAL A 121 -4.72 -4.26 -2.09
C VAL A 121 -6.21 -3.99 -2.21
N ALA A 122 -6.58 -3.00 -3.02
CA ALA A 122 -7.96 -2.69 -3.33
C ALA A 122 -8.15 -2.44 -4.83
N VAL A 123 -9.36 -2.68 -5.30
CA VAL A 123 -9.72 -2.52 -6.71
C VAL A 123 -10.94 -1.63 -6.84
N ALA A 124 -10.91 -0.71 -7.79
CA ALA A 124 -12.05 0.15 -8.09
C ALA A 124 -13.26 -0.71 -8.47
N THR A 125 -14.39 -0.46 -7.83
CA THR A 125 -15.70 -1.03 -8.20
C THR A 125 -16.17 -0.47 -9.54
N ASP A 126 -17.29 -0.94 -10.10
CA ASP A 126 -17.81 -0.45 -11.38
C ASP A 126 -18.09 1.05 -11.36
N ASP A 127 -18.69 1.54 -10.28
CA ASP A 127 -18.90 2.97 -10.06
C ASP A 127 -17.56 3.72 -9.98
N GLY A 128 -16.59 3.16 -9.26
CA GLY A 128 -15.24 3.73 -9.18
C GLY A 128 -14.54 3.80 -10.54
N LYS A 129 -14.69 2.76 -11.37
CA LYS A 129 -14.14 2.71 -12.73
C LYS A 129 -14.69 3.82 -13.61
N LEU A 130 -15.98 4.15 -13.49
CA LEU A 130 -16.60 5.24 -14.26
C LEU A 130 -15.99 6.60 -13.87
N GLU A 131 -15.84 6.87 -12.58
CA GLU A 131 -15.27 8.13 -12.07
C GLU A 131 -13.76 8.26 -12.34
N LEU A 132 -13.04 7.14 -12.36
CA LEU A 132 -11.58 7.09 -12.57
C LEU A 132 -11.18 6.91 -14.02
N GLY A 133 -12.10 6.57 -14.92
CA GLY A 133 -11.86 6.26 -16.33
C GLY A 133 -11.20 4.91 -16.60
N ARG A 134 -10.89 4.13 -15.57
CA ARG A 134 -10.30 2.77 -15.67
C ARG A 134 -10.47 1.97 -14.39
N ARG A 135 -10.29 0.65 -14.49
CA ARG A 135 -10.26 -0.26 -13.33
C ARG A 135 -8.95 -0.09 -12.57
N ASP A 136 -8.91 0.86 -11.66
CA ASP A 136 -7.73 1.16 -10.86
C ASP A 136 -7.48 0.09 -9.80
N ILE A 137 -6.22 -0.34 -9.65
CA ILE A 137 -5.79 -1.27 -8.61
C ILE A 137 -4.78 -0.52 -7.74
N VAL A 138 -5.06 -0.40 -6.46
CA VAL A 138 -4.19 0.27 -5.50
C VAL A 138 -3.51 -0.74 -4.58
N VAL A 139 -2.23 -0.53 -4.33
CA VAL A 139 -1.46 -1.24 -3.29
C VAL A 139 -1.00 -0.20 -2.29
N CYS A 140 -1.61 -0.22 -1.10
CA CYS A 140 -1.37 0.77 -0.07
C CYS A 140 -0.49 0.18 1.02
N TRP A 141 0.74 0.67 1.12
CA TRP A 141 1.71 0.26 2.13
C TRP A 141 1.61 1.12 3.38
N ARG A 142 1.57 0.47 4.54
CA ARG A 142 1.57 1.14 5.84
C ARG A 142 2.95 1.70 6.13
N GLY A 143 3.02 3.02 6.34
CA GLY A 143 4.24 3.68 6.78
C GLY A 143 4.56 3.46 8.27
N THR A 144 5.52 4.21 8.79
CA THR A 144 6.03 4.08 10.16
C THR A 144 5.08 4.70 11.18
N VAL A 145 4.77 4.01 12.28
CA VAL A 145 4.05 4.65 13.40
C VAL A 145 4.90 5.81 13.92
N ARG A 146 4.29 6.98 14.13
CA ARG A 146 5.03 8.19 14.54
C ARG A 146 5.71 8.01 15.90
N THR A 147 6.98 7.62 15.88
CA THR A 147 7.91 7.73 17.01
C THR A 147 9.15 8.46 16.49
N LEU A 148 9.28 9.77 16.74
CA LEU A 148 10.43 10.56 16.26
C LEU A 148 11.79 9.92 16.60
N GLU A 149 11.83 9.06 17.62
CA GLU A 149 12.99 8.29 18.05
C GLU A 149 13.45 7.23 17.03
N TRP A 150 12.58 6.71 16.15
CA TRP A 150 12.95 5.62 15.23
C TRP A 150 14.12 5.99 14.32
N VAL A 151 14.24 7.27 13.95
CA VAL A 151 15.29 7.78 13.06
C VAL A 151 16.68 7.56 13.68
N ASN A 152 16.79 7.63 15.01
CA ASN A 152 18.05 7.43 15.72
C ASN A 152 18.49 5.95 15.75
N ASP A 153 17.52 5.02 15.73
CA ASP A 153 17.76 3.57 15.76
C ASP A 153 17.76 2.93 14.35
N PHE A 154 17.56 3.74 13.31
CA PHE A 154 17.41 3.25 11.94
C PHE A 154 18.77 2.97 11.29
N ASP A 155 19.04 1.70 11.03
CA ASP A 155 20.19 1.29 10.21
C ASP A 155 19.99 1.73 8.75
N MET A 156 20.62 2.84 8.37
CA MET A 156 20.62 3.40 7.00
C MET A 156 21.54 2.67 6.01
N SER A 157 22.05 1.49 6.38
CA SER A 157 22.91 0.69 5.51
C SER A 157 22.23 0.32 4.19
N LEU A 158 22.99 0.44 3.10
CA LEU A 158 22.60 -0.06 1.79
C LEU A 158 23.08 -1.51 1.59
N VAL A 159 22.24 -2.31 0.94
CA VAL A 159 22.54 -3.71 0.59
C VAL A 159 22.14 -4.00 -0.85
N HIS A 160 22.84 -4.93 -1.49
CA HIS A 160 22.45 -5.46 -2.78
C HIS A 160 21.10 -6.19 -2.65
N ALA A 161 20.20 -6.01 -3.62
CA ALA A 161 18.83 -6.57 -3.60
C ALA A 161 18.56 -7.59 -4.70
N PRO A 162 19.25 -8.74 -4.71
CA PRO A 162 19.15 -9.71 -5.78
C PRO A 162 17.79 -10.39 -5.87
N LYS A 163 17.04 -10.47 -4.76
CA LYS A 163 15.67 -11.00 -4.79
C LYS A 163 14.73 -10.11 -5.61
N ILE A 164 15.01 -8.81 -5.72
CA ILE A 164 14.17 -7.85 -6.45
C ILE A 164 14.68 -7.69 -7.89
N PHE A 165 15.98 -7.47 -8.07
CA PHE A 165 16.56 -7.08 -9.36
C PHE A 165 17.33 -8.19 -10.07
N GLY A 166 17.48 -9.36 -9.45
CA GLY A 166 18.35 -10.44 -9.92
C GLY A 166 19.83 -10.21 -9.58
N ASP A 167 20.66 -11.21 -9.86
CA ASP A 167 22.11 -11.19 -9.57
C ASP A 167 22.97 -10.65 -10.74
N GLY A 168 22.34 -10.22 -11.84
CA GLY A 168 23.02 -9.72 -13.04
C GLY A 168 23.00 -8.19 -13.17
N GLY A 169 24.03 -7.62 -13.79
CA GLY A 169 24.10 -6.17 -14.09
C GLY A 169 24.72 -5.31 -12.98
N ASP A 170 24.28 -4.06 -12.88
CA ASP A 170 24.89 -2.97 -12.10
C ASP A 170 24.73 -3.08 -10.56
N GLN A 171 24.18 -4.18 -10.04
CA GLN A 171 24.00 -4.48 -8.61
C GLN A 171 23.35 -3.32 -7.80
N PRO A 172 22.10 -2.95 -8.11
CA PRO A 172 21.42 -1.86 -7.43
C PRO A 172 21.33 -2.08 -5.92
N MET A 173 21.64 -1.01 -5.19
CA MET A 173 21.69 -0.99 -3.73
C MET A 173 20.42 -0.36 -3.17
N VAL A 174 19.85 -0.97 -2.14
CA VAL A 174 18.63 -0.49 -1.46
C VAL A 174 18.83 -0.44 0.04
N HIS A 175 17.96 0.28 0.73
CA HIS A 175 17.96 0.32 2.19
C HIS A 175 17.72 -1.07 2.80
N ARG A 176 18.57 -1.50 3.74
CA ARG A 176 18.52 -2.84 4.36
C ARG A 176 17.21 -3.13 5.06
N GLY A 177 16.73 -2.21 5.90
CA GLY A 177 15.47 -2.36 6.64
C GLY A 177 14.27 -2.59 5.72
N PHE A 178 14.07 -1.72 4.72
CA PHE A 178 13.01 -1.89 3.72
C PHE A 178 13.14 -3.18 2.91
N TYR A 179 14.36 -3.54 2.51
CA TYR A 179 14.58 -4.81 1.82
C TYR A 179 14.22 -6.01 2.67
N SER A 180 14.56 -5.97 3.97
CA SER A 180 14.21 -7.04 4.91
C SER A 180 12.69 -7.12 5.09
N ILE A 181 12.01 -6.01 5.36
CA ILE A 181 10.54 -5.99 5.50
C ILE A 181 9.84 -6.51 4.23
N TYR A 182 10.32 -6.10 3.06
CA TYR A 182 9.70 -6.44 1.78
C TYR A 182 9.90 -7.91 1.37
N THR A 183 11.04 -8.51 1.72
CA THR A 183 11.44 -9.83 1.18
C THR A 183 11.56 -10.94 2.23
N SER A 184 11.43 -10.64 3.52
CA SER A 184 11.48 -11.66 4.58
C SER A 184 10.19 -12.47 4.61
N LYS A 185 10.35 -13.75 4.97
CA LYS A 185 9.26 -14.70 5.21
C LYS A 185 9.65 -15.59 6.38
N ASN A 186 8.66 -16.05 7.12
CA ASN A 186 8.85 -17.03 8.18
C ASN A 186 7.70 -18.05 8.13
N PRO A 187 7.94 -19.26 7.58
CA PRO A 187 6.93 -20.31 7.47
C PRO A 187 6.32 -20.77 8.80
N ALA A 188 6.98 -20.47 9.93
CA ALA A 188 6.44 -20.78 11.26
C ALA A 188 5.24 -19.89 11.63
N PHE A 189 5.03 -18.76 10.93
CA PHE A 189 3.92 -17.85 11.17
C PHE A 189 2.96 -17.81 9.96
N PRO A 190 1.64 -17.99 10.19
CA PRO A 190 0.68 -18.18 9.10
C PRO A 190 0.56 -16.96 8.16
N PHE A 191 0.83 -15.75 8.67
CA PHE A 191 0.72 -14.52 7.89
C PHE A 191 1.96 -14.20 7.03
N ASN A 192 3.08 -14.89 7.24
CA ASN A 192 4.33 -14.65 6.50
C ASN A 192 4.96 -15.93 5.96
N VAL A 193 4.14 -16.93 5.61
CA VAL A 193 4.60 -18.10 4.84
C VAL A 193 5.28 -17.66 3.54
N THR A 194 4.77 -16.60 2.93
CA THR A 194 5.38 -15.87 1.81
C THR A 194 5.72 -14.44 2.22
N SER A 195 6.65 -13.82 1.49
CA SER A 195 7.07 -12.44 1.78
C SER A 195 6.00 -11.43 1.38
N ALA A 196 6.08 -10.20 1.89
CA ALA A 196 5.14 -9.14 1.52
C ALA A 196 5.15 -8.88 0.00
N ARG A 197 6.33 -8.92 -0.62
CA ARG A 197 6.51 -8.89 -2.09
C ARG A 197 5.73 -9.99 -2.80
N ASP A 198 5.86 -11.24 -2.34
CA ASP A 198 5.21 -12.38 -2.99
C ASP A 198 3.69 -12.35 -2.79
N GLN A 199 3.23 -11.88 -1.62
CA GLN A 199 1.80 -11.66 -1.34
C GLN A 199 1.18 -10.66 -2.32
N GLN A 200 1.89 -9.56 -2.61
CA GLN A 200 1.51 -8.55 -3.61
C GLN A 200 1.54 -9.13 -5.03
N GLY A 201 2.65 -9.79 -5.41
CA GLY A 201 2.81 -10.35 -6.76
C GLY A 201 1.70 -11.33 -7.14
N GLY A 202 1.33 -12.22 -6.21
CA GLY A 202 0.22 -13.15 -6.44
C GLY A 202 -1.14 -12.46 -6.64
N VAL A 203 -1.35 -11.25 -6.13
CA VAL A 203 -2.58 -10.47 -6.40
C VAL A 203 -2.52 -9.79 -7.75
N ALA A 204 -1.36 -9.22 -8.11
CA ALA A 204 -1.15 -8.56 -9.39
C ALA A 204 -1.34 -9.53 -10.57
N ASP A 205 -0.98 -10.80 -10.41
CA ASP A 205 -1.20 -11.84 -11.41
C ASP A 205 -2.67 -12.30 -11.47
N TRP A 206 -3.36 -12.31 -10.33
CA TRP A 206 -4.74 -12.81 -10.21
C TRP A 206 -5.78 -11.80 -10.70
N LEU A 207 -5.68 -10.52 -10.33
CA LEU A 207 -6.71 -9.51 -10.61
C LEU A 207 -7.01 -9.31 -12.12
N PRO A 208 -6.01 -9.22 -13.01
CA PRO A 208 -6.28 -9.05 -14.44
C PRO A 208 -6.99 -10.25 -15.05
N THR A 209 -6.80 -11.47 -14.53
CA THR A 209 -7.49 -12.66 -15.07
C THR A 209 -8.98 -12.68 -14.72
N HIS A 210 -9.37 -12.08 -13.59
CA HIS A 210 -10.75 -12.04 -13.12
C HIS A 210 -11.51 -10.80 -13.60
N HIS A 211 -10.80 -9.72 -13.97
CA HIS A 211 -11.42 -8.48 -14.49
C HIS A 211 -11.18 -8.23 -15.99
N ARG A 212 -10.47 -9.11 -16.72
CA ARG A 212 -10.22 -8.98 -18.17
C ARG A 212 -11.47 -9.04 -19.05
N ALA A 213 -12.59 -9.54 -18.53
CA ALA A 213 -13.83 -9.67 -19.31
C ALA A 213 -14.51 -8.31 -19.62
N GLU A 214 -14.04 -7.20 -19.03
CA GLU A 214 -14.80 -5.94 -18.99
C GLU A 214 -14.08 -4.73 -19.64
N SER A 215 -12.88 -4.93 -20.20
CA SER A 215 -12.13 -3.86 -20.87
C SER A 215 -12.45 -3.69 -22.36
N ASN A 216 -13.29 -4.57 -22.93
CA ASN A 216 -13.62 -4.55 -24.36
C ASN A 216 -14.99 -3.92 -24.69
N ASN A 217 -15.69 -3.35 -23.70
CA ASN A 217 -17.01 -2.73 -23.88
C ASN A 217 -17.04 -1.29 -23.32
N VAL A 218 -16.13 -0.43 -23.79
CA VAL A 218 -16.30 1.03 -23.74
C VAL A 218 -16.05 1.57 -25.14
#